data_AF-A0A379TKH5-F1
#
_entry.id   AF-A0A379TKH5-F1
#
_cell.length_a   1.000
_cell.length_b   1.000
_cell.length_c   1.000
_cell.angle_alpha   90.00
_cell.angle_beta   90.00
_cell.angle_gamma   90.00
#
_symmetry.space_group_name_H-M   'P 1'
#
loop_
_entity.id
_entity.type
_entity.pdbx_description
1 polymer ?
#
loop_
_entity_poly.entity_id
_entity_poly.type
_entity_poly.pdbx_seq_one_letter_code
_entity_poly.pdbx_strand_id
1 'polypeptide(L)'
;MGLAVDRVMTEGGIADRELAALALKQASGDNVEAIFLLRAYRTTLAKLAVSEPMNTANMRLERRISAVYKDIPGGQLLGPTYDYTHRLLDFTLLANGETPPLRTADNAPEAAPHVFSLLANQNLAKREEDNGAEPDDITRTPPVYPCSRASRLQQLMRGDEGYLLAMAYSTQRGYGRNHPFAAEIRSGYVALETVAEELGFAVNVGEVLMTECEMVNGFVAPENDTPHFTRGYGLVFGMSERKAMAMALVDRALQAPDYDEAVTGPAQDEEFVLAHADNVEAAGFVSHLKLPHYVDFQAELELLKRLQQEAVRDH
;
A
#
# COMPACT_ATOMS: atom_id res chain seq x y z
N MET A 1 -13.75 15.02 1.97
CA MET A 1 -12.34 14.68 1.66
C MET A 1 -12.13 13.16 1.68
N GLY A 2 -12.78 12.42 0.76
CA GLY A 2 -12.80 10.95 0.81
C GLY A 2 -11.42 10.31 0.67
N LEU A 3 -10.59 10.79 -0.27
CA LEU A 3 -9.27 10.22 -0.54
C LEU A 3 -8.25 10.44 0.60
N ALA A 4 -8.39 11.50 1.39
CA ALA A 4 -7.54 11.71 2.56
C ALA A 4 -7.86 10.69 3.66
N VAL A 5 -9.16 10.42 3.87
CA VAL A 5 -9.64 9.38 4.79
C VAL A 5 -9.12 8.01 4.36
N ASP A 6 -9.13 7.69 3.07
CA ASP A 6 -8.62 6.42 2.54
C ASP A 6 -7.14 6.19 2.88
N ARG A 7 -6.31 7.25 2.73
CA ARG A 7 -4.90 7.20 3.11
C ARG A 7 -4.73 6.99 4.62
N VAL A 8 -5.46 7.74 5.44
CA VAL A 8 -5.38 7.62 6.91
C VAL A 8 -5.87 6.27 7.40
N MET A 9 -6.91 5.67 6.81
CA MET A 9 -7.30 4.30 7.16
C MET A 9 -6.22 3.27 6.81
N THR A 10 -5.65 3.38 5.61
CA THR A 10 -4.66 2.43 5.07
C THR A 10 -3.36 2.49 5.87
N GLU A 11 -2.78 3.69 6.03
CA GLU A 11 -1.55 3.88 6.79
C GLU A 11 -1.83 3.87 8.30
N GLY A 12 -3.00 4.24 8.80
CA GLY A 12 -3.34 4.12 10.23
C GLY A 12 -3.62 2.68 10.68
N GLY A 13 -4.06 1.81 9.76
CA GLY A 13 -4.30 0.39 10.02
C GLY A 13 -5.65 0.07 10.67
N ILE A 14 -6.65 0.96 10.51
CA ILE A 14 -8.05 0.73 10.92
C ILE A 14 -8.96 1.16 9.76
N ALA A 15 -9.75 0.23 9.24
CA ALA A 15 -10.72 0.49 8.17
C ALA A 15 -12.04 1.07 8.71
N ASP A 16 -11.96 2.24 9.35
CA ASP A 16 -13.13 2.99 9.83
C ASP A 16 -13.05 4.43 9.33
N ARG A 17 -14.00 4.80 8.47
CA ARG A 17 -14.02 6.11 7.80
C ARG A 17 -14.28 7.26 8.79
N GLU A 18 -15.08 7.02 9.82
CA GLU A 18 -15.42 8.04 10.80
C GLU A 18 -14.22 8.30 11.72
N LEU A 19 -13.55 7.26 12.20
CA LEU A 19 -12.35 7.40 13.02
C LEU A 19 -11.20 8.07 12.26
N ALA A 20 -10.98 7.69 10.99
CA ALA A 20 -9.97 8.34 10.16
C ALA A 20 -10.31 9.83 9.86
N ALA A 21 -11.59 10.15 9.64
CA ALA A 21 -12.04 11.53 9.48
C ALA A 21 -11.91 12.34 10.78
N LEU A 22 -12.17 11.73 11.94
CA LEU A 22 -11.97 12.33 13.26
C LEU A 22 -10.49 12.63 13.49
N ALA A 23 -9.60 11.68 13.20
CA ALA A 23 -8.16 11.87 13.31
C ALA A 23 -7.66 13.01 12.42
N LEU A 24 -8.13 13.08 11.17
CA LEU A 24 -7.85 14.21 10.28
C LEU A 24 -8.32 15.55 10.83
N LYS A 25 -9.53 15.60 11.37
CA LYS A 25 -10.09 16.81 11.97
C LYS A 25 -9.26 17.26 13.19
N GLN A 26 -8.89 16.32 14.06
CA GLN A 26 -8.08 16.59 15.25
C GLN A 26 -6.66 17.06 14.88
N ALA A 27 -6.07 16.46 13.86
CA ALA A 27 -4.76 16.82 13.32
C ALA A 27 -4.77 18.09 12.44
N SER A 28 -5.88 18.83 12.38
CA SER A 28 -6.02 20.02 11.52
C SER A 28 -5.70 19.75 10.03
N GLY A 29 -5.99 18.53 9.56
CA GLY A 29 -5.72 18.08 8.19
C GLY A 29 -4.30 17.57 7.94
N ASP A 30 -3.42 17.51 8.95
CA ASP A 30 -2.12 16.85 8.83
C ASP A 30 -2.31 15.32 8.77
N ASN A 31 -1.99 14.73 7.62
CA ASN A 31 -2.14 13.30 7.39
C ASN A 31 -1.22 12.46 8.29
N VAL A 32 0.03 12.88 8.52
CA VAL A 32 1.01 12.08 9.27
C VAL A 32 0.60 12.01 10.74
N GLU A 33 0.19 13.14 11.30
CA GLU A 33 -0.36 13.18 12.66
C GLU A 33 -1.68 12.40 12.76
N ALA A 34 -2.58 12.51 11.78
CA ALA A 34 -3.82 11.74 11.76
C ALA A 34 -3.59 10.23 11.68
N ILE A 35 -2.63 9.79 10.87
CA ILE A 35 -2.19 8.39 10.79
C ILE A 35 -1.68 7.93 12.15
N PHE A 36 -0.82 8.73 12.79
CA PHE A 36 -0.27 8.37 14.10
C PHE A 36 -1.35 8.29 15.18
N LEU A 37 -2.30 9.24 15.22
CA LEU A 37 -3.45 9.20 16.13
C LEU A 37 -4.28 7.92 15.96
N LEU A 38 -4.62 7.56 14.72
CA LEU A 38 -5.40 6.34 14.45
C LEU A 38 -4.61 5.07 14.79
N ARG A 39 -3.31 5.07 14.50
CA ARG A 39 -2.40 3.96 14.83
C ARG A 39 -2.22 3.78 16.33
N ALA A 40 -2.10 4.88 17.08
CA ALA A 40 -2.04 4.86 18.53
C ALA A 40 -3.36 4.34 19.12
N TYR A 41 -4.51 4.78 18.58
CA TYR A 41 -5.81 4.28 19.01
C TYR A 41 -5.96 2.77 18.85
N ARG A 42 -5.41 2.18 17.77
CA ARG A 42 -5.37 0.71 17.56
C ARG A 42 -4.83 -0.05 18.77
N THR A 43 -3.83 0.49 19.47
CA THR A 43 -3.21 -0.16 20.64
C THR A 43 -4.14 -0.27 21.86
N THR A 44 -5.21 0.50 21.88
CA THR A 44 -6.21 0.52 22.96
C THR A 44 -7.35 -0.46 22.73
N LEU A 45 -7.45 -1.02 21.51
CA LEU A 45 -8.54 -1.89 21.09
C LEU A 45 -8.20 -3.36 21.33
N ALA A 46 -9.19 -4.13 21.78
CA ALA A 46 -9.08 -5.58 21.82
C ALA A 46 -9.21 -6.18 20.42
N LYS A 47 -8.39 -7.18 20.10
CA LYS A 47 -8.57 -8.00 18.90
C LYS A 47 -9.68 -9.02 19.14
N LEU A 48 -10.89 -8.73 18.66
CA LEU A 48 -12.09 -9.55 18.92
C LEU A 48 -12.16 -10.79 18.03
N ALA A 49 -11.69 -10.70 16.79
CA ALA A 49 -11.74 -11.78 15.82
C ALA A 49 -10.66 -11.62 14.75
N VAL A 50 -10.48 -12.65 13.93
CA VAL A 50 -9.74 -12.61 12.66
C VAL A 50 -10.75 -12.94 11.56
N SER A 51 -10.70 -12.21 10.45
CA SER A 51 -11.58 -12.52 9.32
C SER A 51 -11.13 -13.80 8.62
N GLU A 52 -12.07 -14.47 7.96
CA GLU A 52 -11.72 -15.36 6.86
C GLU A 52 -10.93 -14.57 5.79
N PRO A 53 -10.07 -15.23 5.00
CA PRO A 53 -9.37 -14.58 3.90
C PRO A 53 -10.35 -13.90 2.93
N MET A 54 -10.05 -12.66 2.58
CA MET A 54 -10.92 -11.87 1.71
C MET A 54 -10.96 -12.44 0.28
N ASN A 55 -12.15 -12.54 -0.29
CA ASN A 55 -12.33 -13.01 -1.67
C ASN A 55 -12.62 -11.84 -2.63
N THR A 56 -11.57 -11.24 -3.19
CA THR A 56 -11.66 -10.11 -4.13
C THR A 56 -12.25 -10.49 -5.49
N ALA A 57 -12.41 -11.78 -5.80
CA ALA A 57 -13.09 -12.23 -7.01
C ALA A 57 -14.59 -11.95 -6.96
N ASN A 58 -15.17 -11.86 -5.76
CA ASN A 58 -16.57 -11.55 -5.52
C ASN A 58 -16.82 -10.06 -5.22
N MET A 59 -15.85 -9.20 -5.51
CA MET A 59 -15.97 -7.76 -5.25
C MET A 59 -17.15 -7.15 -6.02
N ARG A 60 -18.00 -6.40 -5.31
CA ARG A 60 -19.01 -5.54 -5.93
C ARG A 60 -18.33 -4.27 -6.42
N LEU A 61 -18.04 -4.26 -7.72
CA LEU A 61 -17.17 -3.27 -8.38
C LEU A 61 -17.80 -1.87 -8.43
N GLU A 62 -17.01 -0.87 -8.03
CA GLU A 62 -17.20 0.55 -8.31
C GLU A 62 -16.33 1.00 -9.50
N ARG A 63 -15.19 0.33 -9.68
CA ARG A 63 -14.21 0.60 -10.73
C ARG A 63 -13.44 -0.67 -11.08
N ARG A 64 -13.11 -0.85 -12.36
CA ARG A 64 -12.25 -1.93 -12.85
C ARG A 64 -11.61 -1.55 -14.18
N ILE A 65 -10.29 -1.52 -14.23
CA ILE A 65 -9.55 -1.24 -15.45
C ILE A 65 -8.40 -2.23 -15.66
N SER A 66 -8.00 -2.41 -16.91
CA SER A 66 -6.81 -3.16 -17.32
C SER A 66 -6.06 -2.43 -18.42
N ALA A 67 -4.74 -2.31 -18.30
CA ALA A 67 -3.89 -1.69 -19.32
C ALA A 67 -3.32 -2.71 -20.34
N VAL A 68 -3.44 -4.02 -20.09
CA VAL A 68 -2.78 -5.06 -20.91
C VAL A 68 -3.65 -5.57 -22.06
N TYR A 69 -4.96 -5.32 -22.02
CA TYR A 69 -5.88 -5.61 -23.11
C TYR A 69 -6.79 -4.41 -23.37
N LYS A 70 -7.19 -4.23 -24.64
CA LYS A 70 -8.12 -3.17 -25.03
C LYS A 70 -9.48 -3.34 -24.36
N ASP A 71 -9.96 -4.58 -24.29
CA ASP A 71 -11.21 -4.97 -23.64
C ASP A 71 -11.03 -6.33 -22.97
N ILE A 72 -11.83 -6.60 -21.94
CA ILE A 72 -11.73 -7.78 -21.08
C ILE A 72 -13.14 -8.25 -20.70
N PRO A 73 -13.35 -9.53 -20.37
CA PRO A 73 -14.63 -9.99 -19.83
C PRO A 73 -15.08 -9.12 -18.64
N GLY A 74 -16.33 -8.65 -18.66
CA GLY A 74 -16.86 -7.66 -17.71
C GLY A 74 -16.55 -6.20 -18.05
N GLY A 75 -15.81 -5.94 -19.12
CA GLY A 75 -15.51 -4.61 -19.66
C GLY A 75 -14.52 -3.77 -18.84
N GLN A 76 -14.23 -2.60 -19.39
CA GLN A 76 -13.48 -1.51 -18.73
C GLN A 76 -14.47 -0.58 -18.02
N LEU A 77 -14.52 -0.64 -16.70
CA LEU A 77 -15.37 0.20 -15.85
C LEU A 77 -14.55 1.32 -15.22
N LEU A 78 -14.61 2.53 -15.77
CA LEU A 78 -13.83 3.66 -15.25
C LEU A 78 -14.24 4.06 -13.82
N GLY A 79 -15.51 3.92 -13.45
CA GLY A 79 -16.00 4.32 -12.14
C GLY A 79 -15.74 5.79 -11.78
N PRO A 80 -15.86 6.17 -10.49
CA PRO A 80 -15.48 7.49 -10.01
C PRO A 80 -13.95 7.65 -10.09
N THR A 81 -13.46 8.58 -10.91
CA THR A 81 -12.02 8.82 -11.05
C THR A 81 -11.70 10.27 -11.41
N TYR A 82 -10.49 10.72 -11.04
CA TYR A 82 -9.90 11.96 -11.52
C TYR A 82 -9.06 11.75 -12.79
N ASP A 83 -8.93 10.52 -13.28
CA ASP A 83 -8.30 10.24 -14.56
C ASP A 83 -8.99 11.01 -15.67
N TYR A 84 -8.21 11.44 -16.66
CA TYR A 84 -8.69 12.22 -17.82
C TYR A 84 -9.25 13.63 -17.52
N THR A 85 -9.31 14.06 -16.26
CA THR A 85 -9.71 15.45 -15.92
C THR A 85 -8.64 16.47 -16.35
N HIS A 86 -9.05 17.70 -16.68
CA HIS A 86 -8.09 18.79 -16.86
C HIS A 86 -7.75 19.39 -15.49
N ARG A 87 -6.46 19.50 -15.16
CA ARG A 87 -5.98 19.95 -13.83
C ARG A 87 -6.01 21.47 -13.72
N LEU A 88 -7.23 22.02 -13.73
CA LEU A 88 -7.51 23.44 -13.56
C LEU A 88 -8.20 23.66 -12.21
N LEU A 89 -7.80 24.72 -11.50
CA LEU A 89 -8.49 25.08 -10.26
C LEU A 89 -9.94 25.49 -10.57
N ASP A 90 -10.87 24.80 -9.95
CA ASP A 90 -12.29 25.10 -10.06
C ASP A 90 -12.71 26.10 -8.97
N PHE A 91 -12.76 27.38 -9.33
CA PHE A 91 -13.15 28.46 -8.43
C PHE A 91 -14.63 28.43 -8.03
N THR A 92 -15.48 27.63 -8.70
CA THR A 92 -16.89 27.50 -8.31
C THR A 92 -17.05 26.82 -6.95
N LEU A 93 -16.06 26.02 -6.54
CA LEU A 93 -16.01 25.32 -5.24
C LEU A 93 -15.83 26.26 -4.03
N LEU A 94 -15.57 27.55 -4.24
CA LEU A 94 -15.55 28.56 -3.17
C LEU A 94 -16.96 28.95 -2.69
N ALA A 95 -17.99 28.59 -3.45
CA ALA A 95 -19.40 28.80 -3.12
C ALA A 95 -20.13 27.46 -2.98
N ASN A 96 -21.37 27.49 -2.49
CA ASN A 96 -22.23 26.32 -2.52
C ASN A 96 -22.54 25.94 -3.98
N GLY A 97 -22.33 24.67 -4.33
CA GLY A 97 -22.64 24.11 -5.64
C GLY A 97 -23.62 22.94 -5.55
N GLU A 98 -24.16 22.53 -6.69
CA GLU A 98 -25.02 21.36 -6.81
C GLU A 98 -24.22 20.16 -7.33
N THR A 99 -24.47 18.97 -6.77
CA THR A 99 -23.89 17.73 -7.30
C THR A 99 -24.61 17.34 -8.58
N PRO A 100 -23.91 17.03 -9.68
CA PRO A 100 -24.56 16.68 -10.93
C PRO A 100 -25.40 15.41 -10.76
N PRO A 101 -26.60 15.34 -11.38
CA PRO A 101 -27.40 14.12 -11.34
C PRO A 101 -26.66 13.00 -12.07
N LEU A 102 -26.55 11.84 -11.42
CA LEU A 102 -25.94 10.65 -12.02
C LEU A 102 -26.91 10.02 -13.01
N ARG A 103 -26.40 9.63 -14.19
CA ARG A 103 -27.14 8.81 -15.14
C ARG A 103 -26.95 7.35 -14.78
N THR A 104 -28.04 6.61 -14.64
CA THR A 104 -28.00 5.16 -14.47
C THR A 104 -27.99 4.47 -15.83
N ALA A 105 -27.26 3.36 -15.92
CA ALA A 105 -27.32 2.45 -17.05
C ALA A 105 -27.84 1.11 -16.53
N ASP A 106 -28.80 0.51 -17.24
CA ASP A 106 -29.39 -0.80 -16.90
C ASP A 106 -28.49 -1.95 -17.37
N ASN A 107 -27.23 -1.94 -16.95
CA ASN A 107 -26.32 -3.05 -17.21
C ASN A 107 -26.32 -3.98 -16.00
N ALA A 108 -26.73 -5.23 -16.21
CA ALA A 108 -26.53 -6.27 -15.22
C ALA A 108 -25.02 -6.46 -14.96
N PRO A 109 -24.59 -6.75 -13.72
CA PRO A 109 -23.19 -7.06 -13.46
C PRO A 109 -22.76 -8.26 -14.32
N GLU A 110 -21.82 -8.04 -15.24
CA GLU A 110 -21.21 -9.11 -16.01
C GLU A 110 -20.12 -9.80 -15.17
N ALA A 111 -19.82 -11.06 -15.50
CA ALA A 111 -18.72 -11.77 -14.87
C ALA A 111 -17.39 -11.04 -15.14
N ALA A 112 -16.70 -10.65 -14.07
CA ALA A 112 -15.45 -9.90 -14.11
C ALA A 112 -14.28 -10.72 -13.54
N PRO A 113 -13.86 -11.81 -14.22
CA PRO A 113 -12.72 -12.61 -13.76
C PRO A 113 -11.45 -11.75 -13.69
N HIS A 114 -10.56 -12.08 -12.76
CA HIS A 114 -9.25 -11.45 -12.69
C HIS A 114 -8.47 -11.63 -13.98
N VAL A 115 -7.80 -10.58 -14.45
CA VAL A 115 -6.96 -10.62 -15.65
C VAL A 115 -5.82 -11.63 -15.47
N PHE A 116 -5.25 -11.74 -14.27
CA PHE A 116 -4.27 -12.78 -13.97
C PHE A 116 -4.82 -14.20 -14.09
N SER A 117 -6.12 -14.43 -13.81
CA SER A 117 -6.74 -15.73 -14.07
C SER A 117 -6.82 -16.04 -15.57
N LEU A 118 -7.02 -15.02 -16.42
CA LEU A 118 -7.01 -15.18 -17.88
C LEU A 118 -5.59 -15.48 -18.41
N LEU A 119 -4.57 -14.80 -17.87
CA LEU A 119 -3.16 -15.05 -18.19
C LEU A 119 -2.72 -16.44 -17.74
N ALA A 120 -3.10 -16.86 -16.54
CA ALA A 120 -2.76 -18.16 -15.99
C ALA A 120 -3.42 -19.31 -16.76
N ASN A 121 -4.68 -19.14 -17.19
CA ASN A 121 -5.35 -20.13 -18.06
C ASN A 121 -4.66 -20.33 -19.41
N GLN A 122 -3.83 -19.37 -19.84
CA GLN A 122 -3.02 -19.45 -21.06
C GLN A 122 -1.57 -19.86 -20.77
N ASN A 123 -1.24 -20.20 -19.53
CA ASN A 123 0.13 -20.47 -19.06
C ASN A 123 1.11 -19.30 -19.25
N LEU A 124 0.59 -18.06 -19.34
CA LEU A 124 1.40 -16.85 -19.48
C LEU A 124 1.81 -16.26 -18.13
N ALA A 125 1.16 -16.67 -17.04
CA ALA A 125 1.48 -16.32 -15.68
C ALA A 125 1.20 -17.52 -14.76
N LYS A 126 1.81 -17.55 -13.58
CA LYS A 126 1.49 -18.56 -12.56
C LYS A 126 0.31 -18.10 -11.70
N ARG A 127 -0.47 -19.06 -11.22
CA ARG A 127 -1.46 -18.82 -10.16
C ARG A 127 -0.69 -18.67 -8.84
N GLU A 128 -1.13 -17.72 -8.01
CA GLU A 128 -0.72 -17.73 -6.61
C GLU A 128 -1.48 -18.86 -5.92
N GLU A 129 -0.76 -19.71 -5.20
CA GLU A 129 -1.31 -20.88 -4.52
C GLU A 129 -1.20 -20.70 -3.01
N ASP A 130 -2.26 -21.06 -2.31
CA ASP A 130 -2.26 -21.12 -0.85
C ASP A 130 -1.58 -22.42 -0.40
N ASN A 131 -0.43 -22.29 0.26
CA ASN A 131 0.30 -23.41 0.83
C ASN A 131 -0.06 -23.68 2.30
N GLY A 132 -1.05 -22.97 2.85
CA GLY A 132 -1.50 -23.07 4.24
C GLY A 132 -0.52 -22.50 5.27
N ALA A 133 0.51 -21.75 4.84
CA ALA A 133 1.43 -21.10 5.76
C ALA A 133 0.72 -20.00 6.55
N GLU A 134 0.89 -20.01 7.88
CA GLU A 134 0.37 -18.95 8.73
C GLU A 134 1.13 -17.63 8.43
N PRO A 135 0.44 -16.51 8.16
CA PRO A 135 1.12 -15.26 7.84
C PRO A 135 1.80 -14.67 9.08
N ASP A 136 3.02 -14.18 8.90
CA ASP A 136 3.71 -13.38 9.92
C ASP A 136 2.90 -12.11 10.27
N ASP A 137 3.02 -11.66 11.53
CA ASP A 137 2.35 -10.45 12.01
C ASP A 137 3.33 -9.48 12.69
N ILE A 138 3.78 -8.48 11.94
CA ILE A 138 4.70 -7.45 12.41
C ILE A 138 4.15 -6.57 13.54
N THR A 139 2.84 -6.65 13.80
CA THR A 139 2.22 -5.96 14.95
C THR A 139 2.34 -6.73 16.26
N ARG A 140 2.83 -7.98 16.20
CA ARG A 140 3.09 -8.85 17.36
C ARG A 140 4.58 -9.16 17.52
N THR A 141 5.27 -9.37 16.40
CA THR A 141 6.70 -9.73 16.37
C THR A 141 7.46 -8.67 15.58
N PRO A 142 8.53 -8.07 16.13
CA PRO A 142 9.30 -7.06 15.40
C PRO A 142 9.92 -7.66 14.12
N PRO A 143 10.05 -6.88 13.03
CA PRO A 143 10.66 -7.37 11.79
C PRO A 143 12.10 -7.82 11.99
N VAL A 144 12.48 -8.93 11.35
CA VAL A 144 13.86 -9.43 11.25
C VAL A 144 14.10 -9.83 9.80
N TYR A 145 15.14 -9.31 9.18
CA TYR A 145 15.40 -9.53 7.76
C TYR A 145 16.24 -10.79 7.52
N PRO A 146 15.96 -11.57 6.45
CA PRO A 146 14.89 -11.38 5.48
C PRO A 146 13.50 -11.79 6.01
N CYS A 147 12.48 -11.06 5.60
CA CYS A 147 11.07 -11.25 5.93
C CYS A 147 10.36 -12.12 4.89
N SER A 148 9.34 -12.88 5.30
CA SER A 148 8.42 -13.53 4.36
C SER A 148 7.66 -12.51 3.51
N ARG A 149 7.19 -12.90 2.32
CA ARG A 149 6.38 -12.02 1.47
C ARG A 149 5.10 -11.53 2.17
N ALA A 150 4.50 -12.35 3.05
CA ALA A 150 3.36 -11.96 3.86
C ALA A 150 3.71 -10.78 4.79
N SER A 151 4.85 -10.86 5.49
CA SER A 151 5.38 -9.77 6.31
C SER A 151 5.69 -8.53 5.46
N ARG A 152 6.34 -8.70 4.30
CA ARG A 152 6.66 -7.57 3.39
C ARG A 152 5.39 -6.86 2.93
N LEU A 153 4.36 -7.59 2.47
CA LEU A 153 3.08 -7.01 2.04
C LEU A 153 2.34 -6.31 3.19
N GLN A 154 2.35 -6.89 4.40
CA GLN A 154 1.77 -6.26 5.59
C GLN A 154 2.45 -4.91 5.90
N GLN A 155 3.77 -4.85 5.81
CA GLN A 155 4.55 -3.63 6.02
C GLN A 155 4.32 -2.60 4.89
N LEU A 156 4.32 -3.02 3.63
CA LEU A 156 4.08 -2.12 2.48
C LEU A 156 2.68 -1.49 2.51
N MET A 157 1.65 -2.24 2.94
CA MET A 157 0.31 -1.68 3.14
C MET A 157 0.32 -0.53 4.16
N ARG A 158 1.17 -0.63 5.19
CA ARG A 158 1.29 0.35 6.28
C ARG A 158 2.25 1.50 5.99
N GLY A 159 3.15 1.35 5.02
CA GLY A 159 4.18 2.32 4.70
C GLY A 159 3.67 3.62 4.08
N ASP A 160 4.47 4.67 4.12
CA ASP A 160 4.15 5.99 3.59
C ASP A 160 3.93 5.97 2.07
N GLU A 161 2.80 6.52 1.63
CA GLU A 161 2.45 6.59 0.21
C GLU A 161 3.53 7.30 -0.63
N GLY A 162 4.08 8.42 -0.15
CA GLY A 162 5.07 9.21 -0.88
C GLY A 162 6.41 8.49 -1.03
N TYR A 163 6.90 7.89 0.05
CA TYR A 163 8.12 7.10 0.07
C TYR A 163 8.04 5.92 -0.91
N LEU A 164 6.97 5.11 -0.82
CA LEU A 164 6.80 3.94 -1.67
C LEU A 164 6.58 4.33 -3.15
N LEU A 165 5.89 5.45 -3.40
CA LEU A 165 5.79 6.00 -4.76
C LEU A 165 7.16 6.37 -5.32
N ALA A 166 8.04 6.98 -4.51
CA ALA A 166 9.39 7.32 -4.95
C ALA A 166 10.24 6.07 -5.25
N MET A 167 10.15 5.03 -4.40
CA MET A 167 10.82 3.74 -4.63
C MET A 167 10.31 3.09 -5.92
N ALA A 168 9.00 2.98 -6.09
CA ALA A 168 8.36 2.45 -7.28
C ALA A 168 8.74 3.26 -8.55
N TYR A 169 8.76 4.59 -8.47
CA TYR A 169 9.15 5.45 -9.59
C TYR A 169 10.63 5.26 -9.96
N SER A 170 11.51 5.00 -8.98
CA SER A 170 12.92 4.74 -9.25
C SER A 170 13.13 3.47 -10.10
N THR A 171 12.32 2.42 -9.89
CA THR A 171 12.41 1.17 -10.68
C THR A 171 11.96 1.40 -12.12
N GLN A 172 10.93 2.23 -12.32
CA GLN A 172 10.49 2.66 -13.66
C GLN A 172 11.56 3.47 -14.40
N ARG A 173 12.45 4.14 -13.65
CA ARG A 173 13.58 4.92 -14.18
C ARG A 173 14.85 4.10 -14.38
N GLY A 174 14.84 2.82 -14.03
CA GLY A 174 15.93 1.88 -14.30
C GLY A 174 16.68 1.35 -13.06
N TYR A 175 16.41 1.86 -11.86
CA TYR A 175 17.04 1.38 -10.63
C TYR A 175 16.33 0.12 -10.13
N GLY A 176 16.79 -1.06 -10.55
CA GLY A 176 16.09 -2.33 -10.28
C GLY A 176 14.84 -2.52 -11.15
N ARG A 177 14.98 -2.30 -12.47
CA ARG A 177 13.87 -2.37 -13.44
C ARG A 177 13.13 -3.72 -13.41
N ASN A 178 11.80 -3.68 -13.28
CA ASN A 178 10.93 -4.88 -13.27
C ASN A 178 9.83 -4.88 -14.35
N HIS A 179 9.86 -3.94 -15.31
CA HIS A 179 9.00 -3.88 -16.51
C HIS A 179 7.49 -4.00 -16.24
N PRO A 180 6.89 -3.02 -15.55
CA PRO A 180 5.52 -3.16 -15.05
C PRO A 180 4.44 -2.78 -16.07
N PHE A 181 3.32 -3.51 -16.01
CA PHE A 181 2.05 -3.18 -16.64
C PHE A 181 0.91 -3.37 -15.64
N ALA A 182 -0.03 -2.42 -15.55
CA ALA A 182 -1.22 -2.56 -14.72
C ALA A 182 -2.15 -3.62 -15.32
N ALA A 183 -2.01 -4.86 -14.85
CA ALA A 183 -2.80 -5.98 -15.33
C ALA A 183 -4.26 -5.76 -14.95
N GLU A 184 -4.49 -5.37 -13.71
CA GLU A 184 -5.80 -4.99 -13.23
C GLU A 184 -5.71 -4.03 -12.05
N ILE A 185 -6.59 -3.03 -12.05
CA ILE A 185 -6.92 -2.26 -10.85
C ILE A 185 -8.43 -2.35 -10.69
N ARG A 186 -8.89 -2.87 -9.55
CA ARG A 186 -10.31 -2.96 -9.22
C ARG A 186 -10.57 -2.36 -7.85
N SER A 187 -11.66 -1.60 -7.75
CA SER A 187 -12.12 -1.00 -6.51
C SER A 187 -13.58 -1.33 -6.29
N GLY A 188 -13.94 -1.65 -5.06
CA GLY A 188 -15.30 -2.06 -4.75
C GLY A 188 -15.42 -2.67 -3.35
N TYR A 189 -16.63 -3.10 -3.04
CA TYR A 189 -16.97 -3.64 -1.74
C TYR A 189 -16.73 -5.15 -1.72
N VAL A 190 -16.02 -5.62 -0.69
CA VAL A 190 -15.76 -7.04 -0.44
C VAL A 190 -16.37 -7.41 0.90
N ALA A 191 -17.11 -8.53 0.94
CA ALA A 191 -17.69 -9.05 2.16
C ALA A 191 -16.59 -9.43 3.18
N LEU A 192 -16.86 -9.15 4.45
CA LEU A 192 -16.04 -9.57 5.57
C LEU A 192 -16.78 -10.65 6.33
N GLU A 193 -16.13 -11.80 6.48
CA GLU A 193 -16.67 -12.95 7.20
C GLU A 193 -15.73 -13.33 8.33
N THR A 194 -16.27 -13.88 9.41
CA THR A 194 -15.48 -14.43 10.53
C THR A 194 -16.19 -15.64 11.12
N VAL A 195 -15.44 -16.54 11.74
CA VAL A 195 -15.98 -17.71 12.44
C VAL A 195 -15.91 -17.45 13.94
N ALA A 196 -17.06 -17.12 14.54
CA ALA A 196 -17.17 -16.97 15.99
C ALA A 196 -17.11 -18.35 16.66
N GLU A 197 -16.31 -18.49 17.72
CA GLU A 197 -16.14 -19.75 18.46
C GLU A 197 -17.49 -20.28 18.99
N GLU A 198 -18.39 -19.37 19.37
CA GLU A 198 -19.71 -19.69 19.91
C GLU A 198 -20.69 -20.24 18.86
N LEU A 199 -20.45 -19.98 17.57
CA LEU A 199 -21.33 -20.38 16.46
C LEU A 199 -20.76 -21.56 15.66
N GLY A 200 -19.44 -21.60 15.46
CA GLY A 200 -18.77 -22.66 14.70
C GLY A 200 -19.02 -22.62 13.18
N PHE A 201 -19.57 -21.53 12.64
CA PHE A 201 -19.74 -21.29 11.20
C PHE A 201 -19.46 -19.84 10.84
N ALA A 202 -19.16 -19.59 9.55
CA ALA A 202 -18.85 -18.25 9.04
C ALA A 202 -20.07 -17.32 9.10
N VAL A 203 -19.89 -16.13 9.65
CA VAL A 203 -20.87 -15.05 9.69
C VAL A 203 -20.36 -13.83 8.94
N ASN A 204 -21.19 -13.26 8.08
CA ASN A 204 -20.90 -12.01 7.41
C ASN A 204 -21.10 -10.84 8.39
N VAL A 205 -20.03 -10.09 8.64
CA VAL A 205 -19.99 -8.97 9.59
C VAL A 205 -20.04 -7.61 8.90
N GLY A 206 -20.11 -7.58 7.57
CA GLY A 206 -20.23 -6.37 6.77
C GLY A 206 -19.43 -6.45 5.48
N GLU A 207 -19.09 -5.28 4.95
CA GLU A 207 -18.27 -5.13 3.75
C GLU A 207 -17.25 -4.00 3.94
N VAL A 208 -16.14 -4.09 3.23
CA VAL A 208 -15.13 -3.03 3.20
C VAL A 208 -14.87 -2.62 1.76
N LEU A 209 -14.86 -1.31 1.53
CA LEU A 209 -14.44 -0.73 0.26
C LEU A 209 -12.91 -0.81 0.17
N MET A 210 -12.41 -1.48 -0.88
CA MET A 210 -10.98 -1.68 -1.09
C MET A 210 -10.60 -1.45 -2.55
N THR A 211 -9.32 -1.16 -2.76
CA THR A 211 -8.69 -1.19 -4.08
C THR A 211 -7.61 -2.25 -4.11
N GLU A 212 -7.73 -3.18 -5.06
CA GLU A 212 -6.75 -4.20 -5.39
C GLU A 212 -6.03 -3.81 -6.69
N CYS A 213 -4.70 -3.97 -6.70
CA CYS A 213 -3.84 -3.74 -7.85
C CYS A 213 -2.96 -4.96 -8.10
N GLU A 214 -3.06 -5.52 -9.30
CA GLU A 214 -2.18 -6.57 -9.79
C GLU A 214 -1.31 -6.01 -10.93
N MET A 215 0.01 -6.10 -10.77
CA MET A 215 0.98 -5.71 -11.79
C MET A 215 1.51 -6.95 -12.49
N VAL A 216 1.51 -6.94 -13.82
CA VAL A 216 2.36 -7.83 -14.63
C VAL A 216 3.75 -7.24 -14.68
N ASN A 217 4.77 -8.07 -14.48
CA ASN A 217 6.18 -7.68 -14.53
C ASN A 217 6.94 -8.51 -15.56
N GLY A 218 8.24 -8.23 -15.72
CA GLY A 218 9.11 -8.97 -16.64
C GLY A 218 8.98 -10.50 -16.50
N PHE A 219 9.11 -11.21 -17.62
CA PHE A 219 9.03 -12.67 -17.63
C PHE A 219 10.34 -13.31 -17.17
N VAL A 220 10.22 -14.50 -16.59
CA VAL A 220 11.32 -15.40 -16.25
C VAL A 220 11.28 -16.63 -17.13
N ALA A 221 12.41 -17.32 -17.29
CA ALA A 221 12.52 -18.58 -18.04
C ALA A 221 13.24 -19.64 -17.18
N PRO A 222 12.55 -20.25 -16.19
CA PRO A 222 13.15 -21.28 -15.34
C PRO A 222 13.53 -22.52 -16.14
N GLU A 223 14.55 -23.27 -15.70
CA GLU A 223 15.04 -24.46 -16.43
C GLU A 223 14.00 -25.58 -16.57
N ASN A 224 13.13 -25.73 -15.56
CA ASN A 224 12.17 -26.83 -15.45
C ASN A 224 10.71 -26.39 -15.68
N ASP A 225 10.48 -25.23 -16.28
CA ASP A 225 9.14 -24.67 -16.44
C ASP A 225 9.02 -23.79 -17.70
N THR A 226 7.79 -23.52 -18.14
CA THR A 226 7.54 -22.62 -19.28
C THR A 226 7.80 -21.17 -18.89
N PRO A 227 8.42 -20.35 -19.76
CA PRO A 227 8.58 -18.92 -19.50
C PRO A 227 7.24 -18.24 -19.24
N HIS A 228 7.19 -17.41 -18.21
CA HIS A 228 5.96 -16.77 -17.76
C HIS A 228 6.23 -15.42 -17.12
N PHE A 229 5.21 -14.55 -17.13
CA PHE A 229 5.26 -13.26 -16.45
C PHE A 229 5.33 -13.44 -14.93
N THR A 230 6.13 -12.58 -14.30
CA THR A 230 6.12 -12.39 -12.84
C THR A 230 5.09 -11.33 -12.46
N ARG A 231 4.86 -11.13 -11.16
CA ARG A 231 3.78 -10.27 -10.68
C ARG A 231 4.08 -9.52 -9.40
N GLY A 232 3.41 -8.39 -9.24
CA GLY A 232 3.36 -7.61 -8.01
C GLY A 232 1.92 -7.44 -7.53
N TYR A 233 1.72 -7.34 -6.22
CA TYR A 233 0.41 -7.22 -5.59
C TYR A 233 0.32 -6.05 -4.61
N GLY A 234 -0.79 -5.31 -4.67
CA GLY A 234 -1.09 -4.23 -3.74
C GLY A 234 -2.57 -4.18 -3.38
N LEU A 235 -2.86 -3.91 -2.11
CA LEU A 235 -4.22 -3.89 -1.57
C LEU A 235 -4.34 -2.78 -0.51
N VAL A 236 -5.36 -1.94 -0.63
CA VAL A 236 -5.57 -0.77 0.25
C VAL A 236 -7.05 -0.57 0.56
N PHE A 237 -7.34 0.22 1.60
CA PHE A 237 -8.72 0.64 1.90
C PHE A 237 -9.14 1.84 1.05
N GLY A 238 -10.43 1.90 0.71
CA GLY A 238 -11.03 2.98 -0.04
C GLY A 238 -10.73 2.94 -1.54
N MET A 239 -10.61 4.11 -2.17
CA MET A 239 -10.46 4.28 -3.62
C MET A 239 -9.08 4.84 -4.02
N SER A 240 -8.13 4.99 -3.08
CA SER A 240 -6.82 5.62 -3.37
C SER A 240 -5.85 4.65 -4.06
N GLU A 241 -5.90 4.61 -5.38
CA GLU A 241 -5.19 3.61 -6.21
C GLU A 241 -3.66 3.73 -6.17
N ARG A 242 -3.12 4.96 -6.04
CA ARG A 242 -1.68 5.19 -6.21
C ARG A 242 -0.83 4.44 -5.18
N LYS A 243 -1.33 4.28 -3.95
CA LYS A 243 -0.69 3.48 -2.92
C LYS A 243 -0.70 1.99 -3.27
N ALA A 244 -1.82 1.46 -3.77
CA ALA A 244 -1.90 0.06 -4.21
C ALA A 244 -0.92 -0.23 -5.35
N MET A 245 -0.80 0.71 -6.31
CA MET A 245 0.16 0.60 -7.40
C MET A 245 1.61 0.63 -6.89
N ALA A 246 1.95 1.57 -6.01
CA ALA A 246 3.28 1.65 -5.41
C ALA A 246 3.64 0.36 -4.64
N MET A 247 2.69 -0.14 -3.85
CA MET A 247 2.81 -1.40 -3.12
C MET A 247 3.08 -2.57 -4.08
N ALA A 248 2.33 -2.72 -5.16
CA ALA A 248 2.54 -3.79 -6.14
C ALA A 248 3.91 -3.72 -6.81
N LEU A 249 4.37 -2.51 -7.16
CA LEU A 249 5.67 -2.31 -7.79
C LEU A 249 6.84 -2.62 -6.85
N VAL A 250 6.73 -2.24 -5.58
CA VAL A 250 7.74 -2.49 -4.56
C VAL A 250 7.68 -3.95 -4.08
N ASP A 251 6.51 -4.58 -3.98
CA ASP A 251 6.37 -6.02 -3.73
C ASP A 251 7.19 -6.82 -4.74
N ARG A 252 7.03 -6.55 -6.04
CA ARG A 252 7.84 -7.23 -7.06
C ARG A 252 9.33 -6.93 -6.92
N ALA A 253 9.72 -5.70 -6.58
CA ALA A 253 11.13 -5.37 -6.40
C ALA A 253 11.76 -6.13 -5.22
N LEU A 254 11.00 -6.33 -4.13
CA LEU A 254 11.40 -7.10 -2.96
C LEU A 254 11.31 -8.62 -3.12
N GLN A 255 10.77 -9.12 -4.24
CA GLN A 255 10.87 -10.52 -4.63
C GLN A 255 12.23 -10.84 -5.30
N ALA A 256 13.18 -9.91 -5.32
CA ALA A 256 14.52 -10.13 -5.88
C ALA A 256 15.20 -11.42 -5.35
N PRO A 257 15.15 -11.75 -4.04
CA PRO A 257 15.69 -13.02 -3.53
C PRO A 257 14.96 -14.26 -4.09
N ASP A 258 13.65 -14.16 -4.32
CA ASP A 258 12.81 -15.27 -4.81
C ASP A 258 13.10 -15.60 -6.30
N TYR A 259 13.73 -14.66 -7.03
CA TYR A 259 14.08 -14.77 -8.44
C TYR A 259 15.60 -14.72 -8.70
N ASP A 260 16.43 -14.84 -7.67
CA ASP A 260 17.90 -14.75 -7.75
C ASP A 260 18.39 -13.46 -8.48
N GLU A 261 17.66 -12.35 -8.30
CA GLU A 261 17.99 -11.07 -8.91
C GLU A 261 19.04 -10.31 -8.10
N ALA A 262 20.05 -9.74 -8.78
CA ALA A 262 20.99 -8.84 -8.13
C ALA A 262 20.30 -7.54 -7.71
N VAL A 263 20.58 -7.10 -6.47
CA VAL A 263 20.13 -5.79 -5.95
C VAL A 263 20.93 -4.70 -6.66
N THR A 264 20.27 -3.95 -7.53
CA THR A 264 20.88 -2.88 -8.35
C THR A 264 20.27 -1.51 -8.10
N GLY A 265 19.21 -1.45 -7.29
CA GLY A 265 18.55 -0.22 -6.89
C GLY A 265 17.98 -0.31 -5.48
N PRO A 266 17.72 0.84 -4.82
CA PRO A 266 17.27 0.87 -3.43
C PRO A 266 15.93 0.14 -3.21
N ALA A 267 15.04 0.14 -4.21
CA ALA A 267 13.74 -0.53 -4.11
C ALA A 267 13.83 -2.07 -4.02
N GLN A 268 14.98 -2.66 -4.32
CA GLN A 268 15.26 -4.09 -4.18
C GLN A 268 15.98 -4.42 -2.85
N ASP A 269 16.45 -3.40 -2.12
CA ASP A 269 17.11 -3.57 -0.82
C ASP A 269 16.06 -3.65 0.28
N GLU A 270 15.82 -4.86 0.76
CA GLU A 270 14.70 -5.16 1.67
C GLU A 270 14.78 -4.38 2.99
N GLU A 271 15.94 -4.37 3.64
CA GLU A 271 16.12 -3.66 4.90
C GLU A 271 16.02 -2.15 4.69
N PHE A 272 16.65 -1.62 3.63
CA PHE A 272 16.55 -0.19 3.33
C PHE A 272 15.11 0.24 3.06
N VAL A 273 14.33 -0.56 2.34
CA VAL A 273 12.94 -0.22 2.01
C VAL A 273 12.08 -0.29 3.27
N LEU A 274 12.08 -1.42 3.97
CA LEU A 274 11.10 -1.68 5.02
C LEU A 274 11.41 -0.91 6.32
N ALA A 275 12.68 -0.72 6.66
CA ALA A 275 13.08 0.04 7.87
C ALA A 275 12.79 1.55 7.77
N HIS A 276 12.51 2.08 6.58
CA HIS A 276 12.23 3.51 6.35
C HIS A 276 10.82 3.76 5.78
N ALA A 277 9.98 2.73 5.73
CA ALA A 277 8.65 2.82 5.11
C ALA A 277 7.59 3.42 6.04
N ASP A 278 7.54 3.03 7.32
CA ASP A 278 6.46 3.46 8.23
C ASP A 278 6.68 4.91 8.70
N ASN A 279 5.83 5.85 8.27
CA ASN A 279 5.95 7.25 8.68
C ASN A 279 5.67 7.48 10.17
N VAL A 280 5.01 6.55 10.87
CA VAL A 280 4.86 6.65 12.33
C VAL A 280 6.24 6.58 13.01
N GLU A 281 7.12 5.71 12.51
CA GLU A 281 8.49 5.59 13.00
C GLU A 281 9.34 6.76 12.48
N ALA A 282 9.33 6.97 11.16
CA ALA A 282 10.19 7.98 10.52
C ALA A 282 9.88 9.41 10.99
N ALA A 283 8.62 9.81 11.04
CA ALA A 283 8.24 11.16 11.48
C ALA A 283 8.46 11.35 12.98
N GLY A 284 8.20 10.31 13.79
CA GLY A 284 8.53 10.31 15.21
C GLY A 284 10.03 10.56 15.44
N PHE A 285 10.88 9.80 14.74
CA PHE A 285 12.33 9.94 14.87
C PHE A 285 12.89 11.22 14.22
N VAL A 286 12.34 11.75 13.14
CA VAL A 286 12.83 13.05 12.63
C VAL A 286 12.42 14.18 13.57
N SER A 287 11.18 14.17 14.06
CA SER A 287 10.63 15.25 14.87
C SER A 287 11.16 15.27 16.31
N HIS A 288 11.71 14.16 16.81
CA HIS A 288 12.30 14.10 18.16
C HIS A 288 13.46 15.09 18.33
N LEU A 289 14.15 15.49 17.25
CA LEU A 289 15.25 16.47 17.30
C LEU A 289 14.82 17.84 17.88
N LYS A 290 13.52 18.14 17.94
CA LYS A 290 12.97 19.31 18.64
C LYS A 290 13.07 19.21 20.17
N LEU A 291 13.24 18.00 20.71
CA LEU A 291 13.43 17.77 22.13
C LEU A 291 14.80 18.31 22.57
N PRO A 292 14.99 18.58 23.87
CA PRO A 292 16.25 19.12 24.34
C PRO A 292 17.41 18.10 24.20
N HIS A 293 18.41 18.45 23.39
CA HIS A 293 19.66 17.67 23.20
C HIS A 293 20.91 18.42 23.73
N TYR A 294 20.72 19.36 24.67
CA TYR A 294 21.79 20.24 25.14
C TYR A 294 22.92 19.53 25.89
N VAL A 295 22.66 18.35 26.48
CA VAL A 295 23.69 17.54 27.14
C VAL A 295 24.66 16.95 26.12
N ASP A 296 24.13 16.27 25.09
CA ASP A 296 24.94 15.68 24.03
C ASP A 296 25.66 16.77 23.23
N PHE A 297 24.96 17.86 22.93
CA PHE A 297 25.57 19.00 22.24
C PHE A 297 26.71 19.64 23.06
N GLN A 298 26.62 19.63 24.39
CA GLN A 298 27.69 20.15 25.24
C GLN A 298 28.97 19.29 25.15
N ALA A 299 28.84 17.96 25.00
CA ALA A 299 29.99 17.08 24.79
C ALA A 299 30.69 17.37 23.44
N GLU A 300 29.91 17.55 22.37
CA GLU A 300 30.43 17.98 21.06
C GLU A 300 31.09 19.36 21.11
N LEU A 301 30.49 20.32 21.82
CA LEU A 301 31.06 21.65 22.01
C LEU A 301 32.39 21.61 22.78
N GLU A 302 32.52 20.74 23.77
CA GLU A 302 33.78 20.57 24.52
C GLU A 302 34.90 20.07 23.61
N LEU A 303 34.62 19.04 22.80
CA LEU A 303 35.57 18.50 21.83
C LEU A 303 35.98 19.56 20.80
N LEU A 304 35.01 20.25 20.20
CA LEU A 304 35.27 21.30 19.22
C LEU A 304 36.14 22.42 19.80
N LYS A 305 35.87 22.86 21.03
CA LYS A 305 36.67 23.89 21.71
C LYS A 305 38.10 23.43 21.97
N ARG A 306 38.33 22.16 22.32
CA ARG A 306 39.68 21.60 22.48
C ARG A 306 40.44 21.62 21.16
N LEU A 307 39.83 21.12 20.08
CA LEU A 307 40.45 21.12 18.75
C LEU A 307 40.81 22.53 18.27
N GLN A 308 39.94 23.51 18.52
CA GLN A 308 40.23 24.92 18.21
C GLN A 308 41.42 25.47 19.00
N GLN A 309 41.57 25.10 20.28
CA GLN A 309 42.71 25.54 21.10
C GLN A 309 44.02 24.90 20.67
N GLU A 310 44.01 23.64 20.25
CA GLU A 310 45.17 22.93 19.72
C GLU A 310 45.66 23.55 18.40
N ALA A 311 44.74 23.84 17.48
CA ALA A 311 45.07 24.48 16.20
C ALA A 311 45.72 25.87 16.35
N VAL A 312 45.38 26.63 17.41
CA VAL A 312 46.00 27.93 17.70
C VAL A 312 47.38 27.79 18.35
N ARG A 313 47.70 26.65 18.98
CA ARG A 313 49.02 26.40 19.59
C ARG A 313 50.06 25.92 18.59
N ASP A 314 49.63 25.29 17.50
CA ASP A 314 50.50 24.78 16.44
C ASP A 314 50.85 25.83 15.35
N HIS A 315 50.33 27.05 15.48
CA HIS A 315 50.62 28.21 14.63
C HIS A 315 51.36 29.31 15.39
#